data_AF-A0A523UX89-F1
#
_entry.id   AF-A0A523UX89-F1
#
_cell.length_a   1.000
_cell.length_b   1.000
_cell.length_c   1.000
_cell.angle_alpha   90.00
_cell.angle_beta   90.00
_cell.angle_gamma   90.00
#
_symmetry.space_group_name_H-M   'P 1'
#
loop_
_entity.id
_entity.type
_entity.pdbx_description
1 polymer ?
#
loop_
_entity_poly.entity_id
_entity_poly.type
_entity_poly.pdbx_seq_one_letter_code
_entity_poly.pdbx_strand_id
1 'polypeptide(L)'
;MSMGRTFKRGKSWYIDYTHKGRRIRKTIGQSKKLAELALKDIELKSARGEYLGIYEEKKILFQDFAKEYLAFSKANKAHSSYERDVRSLRVHLVPCFKDKYLFELTSGMNERYKSKRLAKAGPATVNRELACLR
;
A
#
# COMPACT_ATOMS: atom_id res chain seq x y z
N MET A 1 -28.68 -5.92 1.23
CA MET A 1 -29.01 -5.70 -0.20
C MET A 1 -27.77 -6.03 -1.01
N SER A 2 -27.87 -6.93 -1.99
CA SER A 2 -26.74 -7.39 -2.80
C SER A 2 -26.08 -6.20 -3.52
N MET A 3 -24.77 -6.00 -3.33
CA MET A 3 -24.00 -4.84 -3.84
C MET A 3 -23.46 -5.05 -5.26
N GLY A 4 -23.95 -6.06 -5.97
CA GLY A 4 -23.57 -6.33 -7.34
C GLY A 4 -24.57 -7.16 -8.13
N ARG A 5 -24.29 -7.32 -9.42
CA ARG A 5 -25.08 -8.12 -10.37
C ARG A 5 -24.18 -8.91 -11.29
N THR A 6 -24.69 -10.04 -11.78
CA THR A 6 -24.09 -10.76 -12.90
C THR A 6 -24.86 -10.44 -14.18
N PHE A 7 -24.16 -10.36 -15.31
CA PHE A 7 -24.80 -10.14 -16.60
C PHE A 7 -23.98 -10.77 -17.73
N LYS A 8 -24.64 -11.11 -18.84
CA LYS A 8 -24.01 -11.73 -20.00
C LYS A 8 -23.75 -10.67 -21.08
N ARG A 9 -22.56 -10.69 -21.68
CA ARG A 9 -22.21 -9.90 -22.86
C ARG A 9 -21.48 -10.78 -23.86
N GLY A 10 -22.10 -11.03 -25.02
CA GLY A 10 -21.62 -12.01 -26.00
C GLY A 10 -21.62 -13.42 -25.41
N LYS A 11 -20.48 -14.12 -25.50
CA LYS A 11 -20.30 -15.47 -24.95
C LYS A 11 -19.85 -15.48 -23.48
N SER A 12 -19.58 -14.31 -22.88
CA SER A 12 -18.98 -14.21 -21.55
C SER A 12 -19.94 -13.61 -20.52
N TRP A 13 -19.81 -14.08 -19.29
CA TRP A 13 -20.44 -13.59 -18.08
C TRP A 13 -19.51 -12.66 -17.33
N TYR A 14 -20.13 -11.62 -16.78
CA TYR A 14 -19.48 -10.54 -16.07
C TYR A 14 -20.11 -10.41 -14.69
N ILE A 15 -19.31 -9.94 -13.74
CA ILE A 15 -19.75 -9.41 -12.46
C ILE A 15 -19.62 -7.88 -12.49
N ASP A 16 -20.55 -7.18 -11.86
CA ASP A 16 -20.62 -5.72 -11.77
C ASP A 16 -21.02 -5.37 -10.34
N TYR A 17 -20.07 -4.88 -9.55
CA TYR A 17 -20.29 -4.57 -8.14
C TYR A 17 -19.57 -3.29 -7.73
N THR A 18 -20.00 -2.70 -6.62
CA THR A 18 -19.35 -1.50 -6.07
C THR A 18 -18.60 -1.88 -4.81
N HIS A 19 -17.34 -1.45 -4.71
CA HIS A 19 -16.52 -1.65 -3.53
C HIS A 19 -15.79 -0.36 -3.19
N LYS A 20 -15.92 0.11 -1.94
CA LYS A 20 -15.29 1.36 -1.43
C LYS A 20 -15.49 2.56 -2.37
N GLY A 21 -16.71 2.74 -2.88
CA GLY A 21 -17.09 3.85 -3.78
C GLY A 21 -16.63 3.69 -5.24
N ARG A 22 -15.88 2.63 -5.58
CA ARG A 22 -15.44 2.35 -6.94
C ARG A 22 -16.25 1.21 -7.56
N ARG A 23 -16.78 1.44 -8.76
CA ARG A 23 -17.43 0.40 -9.56
C ARG A 23 -16.39 -0.51 -10.21
N ILE A 24 -16.54 -1.82 -10.02
CA ILE A 24 -15.66 -2.85 -10.58
C ILE A 24 -16.50 -3.76 -11.47
N ARG A 25 -16.02 -3.94 -12.71
CA ARG A 25 -16.62 -4.86 -13.68
C ARG A 25 -15.56 -5.83 -14.17
N LYS A 26 -15.77 -7.13 -13.95
CA LYS A 26 -14.83 -8.18 -14.33
C LYS A 26 -15.52 -9.28 -15.12
N THR A 27 -14.84 -9.78 -16.15
CA THR A 27 -15.24 -10.97 -16.88
C THR A 27 -14.85 -12.20 -16.08
N ILE A 28 -15.78 -13.15 -15.94
CA ILE A 28 -15.55 -14.40 -15.22
C ILE A 28 -15.34 -15.58 -16.18
N GLY A 29 -16.02 -15.59 -17.32
CA GLY A 29 -15.93 -16.67 -18.30
C GLY A 29 -17.30 -17.02 -18.86
N GLN A 30 -17.49 -18.21 -19.43
CA GLN A 30 -18.73 -18.55 -20.16
C GLN A 30 -19.85 -19.10 -19.27
N SER A 31 -19.58 -19.37 -17.98
CA SER A 31 -20.55 -19.97 -17.05
C SER A 31 -21.25 -18.93 -16.17
N LYS A 32 -22.58 -18.89 -16.25
CA LYS A 32 -23.44 -18.09 -15.37
C LYS A 32 -23.23 -18.45 -13.90
N LYS A 33 -23.27 -19.75 -13.62
CA LYS A 33 -23.14 -20.30 -12.27
C LYS A 33 -21.81 -19.90 -11.63
N LEU A 34 -20.74 -19.88 -12.42
CA LEU A 34 -19.41 -19.48 -11.95
C LEU A 34 -19.36 -17.98 -11.65
N ALA A 35 -20.02 -17.14 -12.45
CA ALA A 35 -20.14 -15.71 -12.17
C ALA A 35 -20.96 -15.40 -10.91
N GLU A 36 -22.05 -16.14 -10.68
CA GLU A 36 -22.86 -16.00 -9.46
C GLU A 36 -22.11 -16.46 -8.21
N LEU A 37 -21.37 -17.57 -8.31
CA LEU A 37 -20.54 -18.07 -7.22
C LEU A 37 -19.42 -17.08 -6.88
N ALA A 38 -18.76 -16.51 -7.90
CA ALA A 38 -17.75 -15.47 -7.71
C ALA A 38 -18.33 -14.21 -7.06
N LEU A 39 -19.53 -13.78 -7.44
CA LEU A 39 -20.18 -12.63 -6.83
C LEU A 39 -20.54 -12.89 -5.36
N LYS A 40 -21.11 -14.06 -5.04
CA LYS A 40 -21.42 -14.45 -3.65
C LYS A 40 -20.17 -14.54 -2.79
N ASP A 41 -19.08 -15.06 -3.34
CA ASP A 41 -17.81 -15.14 -2.65
C ASP A 41 -17.24 -13.75 -2.35
N ILE A 42 -17.35 -12.80 -3.29
CA ILE A 42 -17.00 -11.38 -3.08
C ILE A 42 -17.88 -10.73 -1.99
N GLU A 43 -19.18 -11.02 -1.97
CA GLU A 43 -20.10 -10.50 -0.95
C GLU A 43 -19.81 -11.10 0.45
N LEU A 44 -19.55 -12.40 0.54
CA LEU A 44 -19.15 -13.05 1.80
C LEU A 44 -17.81 -12.49 2.31
N LYS A 45 -16.87 -12.24 1.40
CA LYS A 45 -15.57 -11.64 1.71
C LYS A 45 -15.70 -10.18 2.14
N SER A 46 -16.63 -9.45 1.53
CA SER A 46 -17.06 -8.13 2.01
C SER A 46 -17.57 -8.15 3.43
N ALA A 47 -18.41 -9.14 3.75
CA ALA A 47 -18.99 -9.28 5.08
C ALA A 47 -17.96 -9.71 6.13
N ARG A 48 -16.94 -10.49 5.71
CA ARG A 48 -15.87 -11.00 6.58
C ARG A 48 -14.65 -10.07 6.71
N GLY A 49 -14.54 -9.04 5.88
CA GLY A 49 -13.36 -8.16 5.84
C GLY A 49 -12.12 -8.79 5.18
N GLU A 50 -12.26 -9.98 4.57
CA GLU A 50 -11.16 -10.74 3.98
C GLU A 50 -11.30 -10.77 2.45
N TYR A 51 -10.75 -9.78 1.75
CA TYR A 51 -10.82 -9.77 0.28
C TYR A 51 -9.69 -10.58 -0.37
N LEU A 52 -10.08 -11.53 -1.24
CA LEU A 52 -9.25 -12.29 -2.16
C LEU A 52 -8.30 -11.39 -2.97
N GLY A 53 -7.01 -11.45 -2.66
CA GLY A 53 -5.95 -11.06 -3.60
C GLY A 53 -5.87 -9.57 -3.96
N ILE A 54 -6.58 -8.71 -3.24
CA ILE A 54 -6.32 -7.27 -3.19
C ILE A 54 -6.03 -7.01 -1.72
N TYR A 55 -4.74 -7.01 -1.37
CA TYR A 55 -4.28 -6.76 0.00
C TYR A 55 -5.03 -5.55 0.56
N GLU A 56 -5.74 -5.72 1.68
CA GLU A 56 -6.03 -4.55 2.49
C GLU A 56 -4.67 -3.93 2.83
N GLU A 57 -4.47 -2.70 2.38
CA GLU A 57 -3.30 -1.92 2.72
C GLU A 57 -3.25 -1.88 4.25
N LYS A 58 -2.32 -2.66 4.82
CA LYS A 58 -2.14 -2.71 6.27
C LYS A 58 -1.97 -1.27 6.72
N LYS A 59 -2.88 -0.81 7.58
CA LYS A 59 -2.88 0.54 8.14
C LYS A 59 -1.75 0.68 9.16
N ILE A 60 -0.51 0.61 8.68
CA ILE A 60 0.70 0.79 9.47
C ILE A 60 1.10 2.25 9.33
N LEU A 61 1.12 2.98 10.43
CA LEU A 61 1.66 4.33 10.46
C LEU A 61 3.17 4.28 10.19
N PHE A 62 3.67 5.24 9.43
CA PHE A 62 5.09 5.32 9.09
C PHE A 62 5.98 5.35 10.33
N GLN A 63 5.56 6.04 11.40
CA GLN A 63 6.33 6.11 12.63
C GLN A 63 6.49 4.75 13.33
N ASP A 64 5.48 3.87 13.21
CA ASP A 64 5.52 2.55 13.84
C ASP A 64 6.35 1.60 12.99
N PHE A 65 6.19 1.66 11.66
CA PHE A 65 7.09 1.00 10.73
C PHE A 65 8.56 1.43 10.93
N ALA A 66 8.83 2.72 11.15
CA ALA A 66 10.18 3.20 11.38
C ALA A 66 10.82 2.59 12.63
N LYS A 67 10.03 2.32 13.69
CA LYS A 67 10.53 1.62 14.89
C LYS A 67 10.87 0.16 14.56
N GLU A 68 9.98 -0.54 13.85
CA GLU A 68 10.20 -1.92 13.42
C GLU A 68 11.44 -2.05 12.51
N TYR A 69 11.56 -1.16 11.52
CA TYR A 69 12.71 -1.11 10.62
C TYR A 69 14.03 -0.88 11.38
N LEU A 70 14.05 0.02 12.36
CA LEU A 70 15.25 0.27 13.15
C LEU A 70 15.64 -0.93 14.02
N ALA A 71 14.67 -1.67 14.55
CA ALA A 71 14.95 -2.93 15.26
C ALA A 71 15.58 -3.97 14.32
N PHE A 72 15.03 -4.13 13.11
CA PHE A 72 15.61 -4.98 12.08
C PHE A 72 17.02 -4.52 11.68
N SER A 73 17.21 -3.23 11.40
CA SER A 73 18.50 -2.67 11.00
C SER A 73 19.56 -2.88 12.06
N LYS A 74 19.21 -2.76 13.35
CA LYS A 74 20.15 -2.98 14.45
C LYS A 74 20.65 -4.42 14.51
N ALA A 75 19.78 -5.38 14.21
CA ALA A 75 20.11 -6.80 14.26
C ALA A 75 20.85 -7.29 13.00
N ASN A 76 20.61 -6.67 11.84
CA ASN A 76 21.02 -7.23 10.55
C ASN A 76 22.06 -6.40 9.77
N LYS A 77 22.22 -5.11 10.08
CA LYS A 77 23.16 -4.22 9.36
C LYS A 77 24.39 -3.93 10.22
N ALA A 78 25.50 -3.61 9.55
CA ALA A 78 26.69 -3.11 10.23
C ALA A 78 26.35 -1.87 11.09
N HIS A 79 27.03 -1.71 12.23
CA HIS A 79 26.72 -0.67 13.22
C HIS A 79 26.64 0.74 12.60
N SER A 80 27.63 1.10 11.77
CA SER A 80 27.69 2.39 11.08
C SER A 80 26.55 2.63 10.09
N SER A 81 25.94 1.55 9.57
CA SER A 81 24.77 1.63 8.70
C SER A 81 23.49 1.80 9.51
N TYR A 82 23.37 1.09 10.63
CA TYR A 82 22.27 1.30 11.57
C TYR A 82 22.24 2.73 12.13
N GLU A 83 23.37 3.29 12.57
CA GLU A 83 23.42 4.68 13.05
C GLU A 83 22.96 5.69 12.00
N ARG A 84 23.31 5.43 10.73
CA ARG A 84 22.88 6.26 9.61
C ARG A 84 21.37 6.15 9.37
N ASP A 85 20.81 4.96 9.47
CA ASP A 85 19.37 4.75 9.34
C ASP A 85 18.62 5.44 10.49
N VAL A 86 19.14 5.34 11.72
CA VAL A 86 18.60 6.06 12.89
C VAL A 86 18.54 7.56 12.61
N ARG A 87 19.62 8.16 12.11
CA ARG A 87 19.67 9.58 11.78
C ARG A 87 18.65 9.91 10.68
N SER A 88 18.63 9.15 9.60
CA SER A 88 17.76 9.37 8.44
C SER A 88 16.28 9.31 8.84
N LEU A 89 15.89 8.26 9.56
CA LEU A 89 14.52 8.05 9.98
C LEU A 89 14.08 9.04 11.05
N ARG A 90 14.81 9.15 12.17
CA ARG A 90 14.36 9.96 13.31
C ARG A 90 14.42 11.45 13.05
N VAL A 91 15.47 11.93 12.37
CA VAL A 91 15.71 13.37 12.20
C VAL A 91 14.98 13.93 10.98
N HIS A 92 14.78 13.13 9.93
CA HIS A 92 14.31 13.66 8.65
C HIS A 92 13.00 13.03 8.17
N LEU A 93 12.89 11.70 8.11
CA LEU A 93 11.72 11.05 7.50
C LEU A 93 10.51 11.01 8.43
N VAL A 94 10.68 10.62 9.70
CA VAL A 94 9.57 10.56 10.69
C VAL A 94 8.91 11.93 10.87
N PRO A 95 9.63 13.06 11.04
CA PRO A 95 8.99 14.38 11.11
C PRO A 95 8.14 14.72 9.89
N CYS A 96 8.45 14.15 8.72
CA CYS A 96 7.73 14.42 7.48
C CYS A 96 6.53 13.48 7.27
N PHE A 97 6.62 12.24 7.75
CA PHE A 97 5.68 11.17 7.38
C PHE A 97 5.01 10.46 8.57
N LYS A 98 5.29 10.82 9.83
CA LYS A 98 4.81 10.10 11.03
C LYS A 98 3.31 9.80 11.06
N ASP A 99 2.48 10.73 10.60
CA ASP A 99 1.01 10.65 10.63
C ASP A 99 0.43 10.04 9.35
N LYS A 100 1.29 9.55 8.45
CA LYS A 100 0.90 8.89 7.21
C LYS A 100 0.96 7.38 7.37
N TYR A 101 -0.02 6.70 6.80
CA TYR A 101 0.08 5.28 6.62
C TYR A 101 1.05 4.95 5.48
N LEU A 102 1.72 3.80 5.54
CA LEU A 102 2.68 3.40 4.51
C LEU A 102 2.09 3.41 3.11
N PHE A 103 0.83 3.02 2.96
CA PHE A 103 0.16 3.00 1.67
C PHE A 103 -0.14 4.40 1.09
N GLU A 104 -0.15 5.43 1.93
CA GLU A 104 -0.33 6.81 1.49
C GLU A 104 0.96 7.42 0.92
N LEU A 105 2.11 6.76 1.12
CA LEU A 105 3.39 7.24 0.62
C LEU A 105 3.47 7.08 -0.89
N THR A 106 3.36 8.21 -1.59
CA THR A 106 3.45 8.28 -3.05
C THR A 106 4.83 8.73 -3.51
N SER A 107 5.22 8.37 -4.75
CA SER A 107 6.47 8.87 -5.35
C SER A 107 6.53 10.40 -5.39
N GLY A 108 5.40 11.09 -5.56
CA GLY A 108 5.33 12.55 -5.52
C GLY A 108 5.65 13.14 -4.14
N MET A 109 5.36 12.42 -3.05
CA MET A 109 5.79 12.82 -1.71
C MET A 109 7.30 12.67 -1.54
N ASN A 110 7.90 11.60 -2.08
CA ASN A 110 9.33 11.36 -2.05
C ASN A 110 10.10 12.44 -2.83
N GLU A 111 9.63 12.83 -4.02
CA GLU A 111 10.25 13.91 -4.80
C GLU A 111 10.12 15.27 -4.09
N ARG A 112 8.96 15.58 -3.48
CA ARG A 112 8.81 16.80 -2.67
C ARG A 112 9.77 16.85 -1.49
N TYR A 113 9.96 15.72 -0.81
CA TYR A 113 10.95 15.60 0.26
C TYR A 113 12.37 15.84 -0.28
N LYS A 114 12.73 15.18 -1.38
CA LYS A 114 14.03 15.30 -2.03
C LYS A 114 14.36 16.76 -2.40
N SER A 115 13.45 17.46 -3.07
CA SER A 115 13.64 18.87 -3.44
C SER A 115 13.89 19.75 -2.22
N LYS A 116 13.11 19.58 -1.14
CA LYS A 116 13.30 20.33 0.11
C LYS A 116 14.65 20.01 0.78
N ARG A 117 15.08 18.75 0.76
CA ARG A 117 16.31 18.31 1.41
C ARG A 117 17.57 18.72 0.66
N LEU A 118 17.54 18.75 -0.67
CA LEU A 118 18.66 19.19 -1.51
C LEU A 118 19.07 20.64 -1.26
N ALA A 119 18.15 21.49 -0.77
CA ALA A 119 18.48 22.85 -0.34
C ALA A 119 19.36 22.91 0.93
N LYS A 120 19.47 21.82 1.69
CA LYS A 120 20.15 21.76 3.00
C LYS A 120 21.19 20.64 3.12
N ALA A 121 21.29 19.75 2.14
CA ALA A 121 22.20 18.61 2.17
C ALA A 121 22.59 18.18 0.75
N GLY A 122 23.79 17.60 0.63
CA GLY A 122 24.29 17.09 -0.64
C GLY A 122 23.45 15.91 -1.18
N PRO A 123 23.44 15.70 -2.52
CA PRO A 123 22.66 14.64 -3.17
C PRO A 123 22.90 13.25 -2.59
N ALA A 124 24.16 12.94 -2.25
CA ALA A 124 24.53 11.65 -1.69
C ALA A 124 23.91 11.40 -0.29
N THR A 125 23.66 12.45 0.49
CA THR A 125 22.97 12.35 1.78
C THR A 125 21.49 12.11 1.58
N VAL A 126 20.86 12.91 0.70
CA VAL A 126 19.42 12.77 0.39
C VAL A 126 19.10 11.39 -0.19
N ASN A 127 19.95 10.86 -1.06
CA ASN A 127 19.78 9.52 -1.62
C ASN A 127 19.84 8.41 -0.56
N ARG A 128 20.69 8.58 0.48
CA ARG A 128 20.76 7.64 1.59
C ARG A 128 19.52 7.70 2.48
N GLU A 129 18.96 8.88 2.68
CA GLU A 129 17.67 9.03 3.37
C GLU A 129 16.55 8.35 2.59
N LEU A 130 16.44 8.61 1.28
CA LEU A 130 15.43 7.98 0.42
C LEU A 130 15.60 6.47 0.29
N ALA A 131 16.79 5.93 0.49
CA ALA A 131 17.02 4.48 0.50
C ALA A 131 16.28 3.79 1.66
N CYS A 132 15.93 4.50 2.73
CA CYS A 132 15.08 3.96 3.81
C CYS A 132 13.59 3.84 3.43
N LEU A 133 13.17 4.38 2.27
CA LEU A 133 11.79 4.34 1.77
C LEU A 133 11.60 3.34 0.61
N ARG A 134 12.64 2.57 0.28
CA ARG A 134 12.69 1.64 -0.85
C ARG A 134 12.61 0.19 -0.41
#